data_AF-A0A521UQF9-F1
#
_entry.id   AF-A0A521UQF9-F1
#
_cell.length_a   1.000
_cell.length_b   1.000
_cell.length_c   1.000
_cell.angle_alpha   90.00
_cell.angle_beta   90.00
_cell.angle_gamma   90.00
#
_symmetry.space_group_name_H-M   'P 1'
#
loop_
_entity.id
_entity.type
_entity.pdbx_description
1 polymer ?
#
loop_
_entity_poly.entity_id
_entity_poly.type
_entity_poly.pdbx_seq_one_letter_code
_entity_poly.pdbx_strand_id
1 'polypeptide(L)'
;MQKGSGRIKWRSLVRGRARPWLMTGLVAAVAALVLLAAGCSGSSAPASSPQSSAKSPSPSSAPSSSAQASTKPSSSTTGYANPDLLIETDALAQKLTDPTIRIVDARKADAYKDGHIKGAVSIPQAAAFLPGAAQGILGTPEQIAKLFGDKGISNDNKVIVYDAGQNYEATYLLWALETYGHTKVSVLNGGSKSGRKRAKRRPGPSPLSRPRRSPSSLTQPSERY
;
A
#
# COMPACT_ATOMS: atom_id res chain seq x y z
N MET A 1 4.42 39.66 -0.91
CA MET A 1 4.77 38.23 -0.96
C MET A 1 4.42 37.59 0.39
N GLN A 2 3.18 37.12 0.56
CA GLN A 2 2.73 36.46 1.80
C GLN A 2 2.63 34.95 1.56
N LYS A 3 3.39 34.16 2.32
CA LYS A 3 3.24 32.70 2.40
C LYS A 3 2.05 32.40 3.32
N GLY A 4 0.94 31.95 2.74
CA GLY A 4 -0.20 31.39 3.48
C GLY A 4 0.18 30.05 4.11
N SER A 5 0.61 30.06 5.36
CA SER A 5 0.72 28.86 6.19
C SER A 5 -0.68 28.45 6.66
N GLY A 6 -1.35 27.63 5.86
CA GLY A 6 -2.56 26.93 6.28
C GLY A 6 -2.20 25.95 7.40
N ARG A 7 -2.42 26.36 8.65
CA ARG A 7 -2.27 25.48 9.82
C ARG A 7 -3.19 24.29 9.65
N ILE A 8 -2.60 23.11 9.50
CA ILE A 8 -3.31 21.84 9.51
C ILE A 8 -3.91 21.65 10.90
N LYS A 9 -5.23 21.79 11.02
CA LYS A 9 -5.97 21.49 12.26
C LYS A 9 -6.49 20.06 12.16
N TRP A 10 -5.70 19.09 12.62
CA TRP A 10 -6.26 17.79 12.98
C TRP A 10 -7.03 18.00 14.27
N ARG A 11 -8.31 17.62 14.28
CA ARG A 11 -9.18 17.82 15.44
C ARG A 11 -8.58 17.04 16.61
N SER A 12 -8.05 17.76 17.61
CA SER A 12 -7.91 17.24 18.96
C SER A 12 -9.32 16.87 19.44
N LEU A 13 -9.66 15.59 19.33
CA LEU A 13 -10.89 15.03 19.85
C LEU A 13 -10.57 14.05 20.98
N VAL A 14 -9.74 14.47 21.94
CA VAL A 14 -9.84 13.95 23.31
C VAL A 14 -10.88 14.79 24.02
N ARG A 15 -12.15 14.44 23.80
CA ARG A 15 -13.31 14.61 24.71
C ARG A 15 -14.60 14.38 23.92
N GLY A 16 -15.37 13.36 24.34
CA GLY A 16 -16.80 13.30 24.04
C GLY A 16 -17.34 12.03 23.38
N ARG A 17 -17.20 10.88 24.04
CA ARG A 17 -18.28 9.87 24.18
C ARG A 17 -17.86 8.81 25.20
N ALA A 18 -17.83 9.21 26.47
CA ALA A 18 -18.10 8.25 27.52
C ALA A 18 -19.54 7.77 27.31
N ARG A 19 -19.72 6.49 26.94
CA ARG A 19 -21.00 5.79 27.07
C ARG A 19 -20.88 5.00 28.39
N PRO A 20 -21.49 5.46 29.50
CA PRO A 20 -21.22 4.91 30.84
C PRO A 20 -21.90 3.55 31.12
N TRP A 21 -22.19 2.76 30.10
CA TRP A 21 -22.74 1.41 30.24
C TRP A 21 -21.95 0.47 29.34
N LEU A 22 -20.89 -0.13 29.89
CA LEU A 22 -20.18 -1.37 29.48
C LEU A 22 -18.82 -1.40 30.20
N MET A 23 -18.84 -1.42 31.54
CA MET A 23 -17.66 -1.65 32.40
C MET A 23 -17.84 -2.89 33.29
N THR A 24 -18.45 -3.93 32.74
CA THR A 24 -18.49 -5.28 33.35
C THR A 24 -18.54 -6.29 32.21
N GLY A 25 -17.41 -6.93 31.90
CA GLY A 25 -17.39 -8.01 30.91
C GLY A 25 -16.04 -8.46 30.38
N LEU A 26 -14.91 -7.84 30.77
CA LEU A 26 -13.58 -8.24 30.33
C LEU A 26 -12.68 -8.69 31.51
N VAL A 27 -13.15 -9.68 32.29
CA VAL A 27 -12.29 -10.41 33.26
C VAL A 27 -12.48 -11.95 33.20
N ALA A 28 -13.41 -12.48 32.41
CA ALA A 28 -13.77 -13.91 32.46
C ALA A 28 -13.37 -14.74 31.20
N ALA A 29 -12.24 -14.47 30.56
CA ALA A 29 -11.80 -15.23 29.38
C ALA A 29 -10.31 -15.65 29.38
N VAL A 30 -9.72 -15.82 30.57
CA VAL A 30 -8.35 -16.39 30.72
C VAL A 30 -8.32 -17.61 31.66
N ALA A 31 -9.45 -18.06 32.22
CA ALA A 31 -9.51 -19.16 33.18
C ALA A 31 -10.30 -20.39 32.69
N ALA A 32 -10.16 -20.76 31.41
CA ALA A 32 -10.80 -21.96 30.84
C ALA A 32 -9.88 -22.77 29.90
N LEU A 33 -8.57 -22.83 30.19
CA LEU A 33 -7.64 -23.72 29.47
C LEU A 33 -6.67 -24.45 30.40
N VAL A 34 -7.14 -24.88 31.57
CA VAL A 34 -6.45 -25.84 32.43
C VAL A 34 -7.52 -26.71 33.09
N LEU A 35 -7.79 -27.89 32.53
CA LEU A 35 -8.30 -29.12 33.17
C LEU A 35 -9.01 -30.04 32.16
N LEU A 36 -8.31 -31.09 31.68
CA LEU A 36 -8.70 -32.51 31.71
C LEU A 36 -7.88 -33.33 30.70
N ALA A 37 -7.05 -34.26 31.21
CA ALA A 37 -6.97 -35.67 30.79
C ALA A 37 -5.67 -36.33 31.29
N ALA A 38 -5.74 -36.98 32.45
CA ALA A 38 -5.10 -38.29 32.66
C ALA A 38 -6.07 -39.34 32.08
N GLY A 39 -5.73 -40.49 31.52
CA GLY A 39 -4.51 -41.30 31.44
C GLY A 39 -5.01 -42.76 31.26
N CYS A 40 -4.37 -43.57 30.41
CA CYS A 40 -4.35 -45.05 30.36
C CYS A 40 -3.63 -45.45 29.05
N SER A 41 -2.38 -45.90 29.06
CA SER A 41 -1.83 -47.23 29.43
C SER A 41 -1.70 -48.18 28.23
N GLY A 42 -0.45 -48.55 27.94
CA GLY A 42 -0.03 -49.83 27.36
C GLY A 42 -0.04 -49.98 25.84
N SER A 43 1.16 -50.04 25.21
CA SER A 43 1.76 -51.32 24.79
C SER A 43 3.09 -51.12 24.05
N SER A 44 3.97 -52.10 24.22
CA SER A 44 5.40 -52.18 23.89
C SER A 44 5.73 -52.40 22.40
N ALA A 45 6.81 -51.73 21.95
CA ALA A 45 7.96 -52.09 21.08
C ALA A 45 7.90 -53.31 20.10
N PRO A 46 8.90 -53.52 19.20
CA PRO A 46 9.95 -52.64 18.63
C PRO A 46 10.02 -52.72 17.08
N ALA A 47 10.85 -51.90 16.41
CA ALA A 47 11.55 -52.32 15.19
C ALA A 47 12.68 -51.38 14.78
N SER A 48 13.77 -52.01 14.37
CA SER A 48 15.10 -51.51 14.00
C SER A 48 15.15 -50.73 12.68
N SER A 49 16.06 -49.76 12.60
CA SER A 49 16.73 -49.31 11.35
C SER A 49 17.64 -50.46 10.83
N PRO A 50 18.06 -50.58 9.54
CA PRO A 50 18.77 -49.52 8.79
C PRO A 50 18.64 -49.48 7.24
N GLN A 51 19.14 -48.36 6.69
CA GLN A 51 19.80 -48.12 5.37
C GLN A 51 19.47 -48.97 4.12
N SER A 52 19.27 -48.28 2.97
CA SER A 52 20.24 -48.21 1.84
C SER A 52 19.59 -48.01 0.46
N SER A 53 20.12 -47.01 -0.27
CA SER A 53 20.40 -46.96 -1.72
C SER A 53 19.29 -47.20 -2.77
N ALA A 54 19.06 -46.19 -3.64
CA ALA A 54 19.61 -46.13 -5.01
C ALA A 54 18.65 -45.48 -6.05
N LYS A 55 19.25 -44.57 -6.83
CA LYS A 55 19.12 -44.37 -8.30
C LYS A 55 17.90 -43.64 -8.90
N SER A 56 18.23 -42.52 -9.56
CA SER A 56 17.43 -41.74 -10.54
C SER A 56 17.07 -42.58 -11.80
N PRO A 57 16.20 -42.12 -12.75
CA PRO A 57 16.45 -40.91 -13.57
C PRO A 57 15.21 -40.04 -13.89
N SER A 58 15.51 -38.82 -14.37
CA SER A 58 14.61 -37.90 -15.06
C SER A 58 13.92 -38.52 -16.27
N PRO A 59 12.82 -37.89 -16.73
CA PRO A 59 12.78 -37.51 -18.13
C PRO A 59 12.37 -36.06 -18.35
N SER A 60 12.74 -35.64 -19.55
CA SER A 60 12.76 -34.30 -20.11
C SER A 60 11.41 -33.91 -20.72
N SER A 61 11.14 -32.59 -20.72
CA SER A 61 10.38 -31.83 -21.73
C SER A 61 8.87 -32.07 -21.91
N ALA A 62 8.09 -31.03 -21.59
CA ALA A 62 6.84 -30.69 -22.29
C ALA A 62 6.66 -29.15 -22.33
N PRO A 63 5.95 -28.61 -23.34
CA PRO A 63 6.30 -27.32 -23.97
C PRO A 63 5.59 -26.09 -23.38
N SER A 64 6.17 -24.93 -23.72
CA SER A 64 5.54 -23.61 -23.60
C SER A 64 4.15 -23.59 -24.23
N SER A 65 3.13 -23.39 -23.42
CA SER A 65 1.80 -22.97 -23.89
C SER A 65 1.58 -21.52 -23.50
N SER A 66 1.67 -20.67 -24.51
CA SER A 66 1.24 -19.28 -24.53
C SER A 66 -0.26 -19.19 -24.23
N ALA A 67 -0.61 -19.06 -22.95
CA ALA A 67 -1.94 -18.63 -22.53
C ALA A 67 -2.04 -17.12 -22.70
N GLN A 68 -2.82 -16.72 -23.71
CA GLN A 68 -3.19 -15.35 -24.01
C GLN A 68 -3.78 -14.68 -22.77
N ALA A 69 -3.24 -13.50 -22.47
CA ALA A 69 -3.69 -12.65 -21.39
C ALA A 69 -5.06 -12.03 -21.74
N SER A 70 -6.12 -12.67 -21.30
CA SER A 70 -7.46 -12.05 -21.25
C SER A 70 -7.48 -11.01 -20.12
N THR A 71 -7.20 -9.75 -20.45
CA THR A 71 -7.34 -8.62 -19.53
C THR A 71 -8.81 -8.28 -19.34
N LYS A 72 -9.45 -8.90 -18.34
CA LYS A 72 -10.68 -8.37 -17.74
C LYS A 72 -10.30 -7.11 -16.94
N PRO A 73 -11.04 -5.98 -17.04
CA PRO A 73 -10.78 -4.85 -16.16
C PRO A 73 -11.05 -5.30 -14.72
N SER A 74 -9.99 -5.40 -13.92
CA SER A 74 -10.06 -5.67 -12.48
C SER A 74 -10.58 -4.41 -11.79
N SER A 75 -11.90 -4.30 -11.70
CA SER A 75 -12.59 -3.20 -11.01
C SER A 75 -13.64 -3.75 -10.06
N SER A 76 -13.29 -4.74 -9.23
CA SER A 76 -14.22 -5.20 -8.21
C SER A 76 -13.54 -5.42 -6.87
N THR A 77 -13.33 -4.31 -6.16
CA THR A 77 -13.37 -4.31 -4.68
C THR A 77 -14.75 -4.74 -4.14
N THR A 78 -15.71 -4.99 -5.05
CA THR A 78 -17.05 -5.54 -4.84
C THR A 78 -16.97 -6.87 -4.09
N GLY A 79 -17.35 -6.86 -2.82
CA GLY A 79 -17.34 -8.04 -1.94
C GLY A 79 -16.79 -7.74 -0.55
N TYR A 80 -16.00 -6.67 -0.39
CA TYR A 80 -15.56 -6.22 0.94
C TYR A 80 -16.60 -5.31 1.59
N ALA A 81 -16.73 -5.40 2.92
CA ALA A 81 -17.61 -4.54 3.70
C ALA A 81 -17.22 -3.05 3.60
N ASN A 82 -15.92 -2.76 3.48
CA ASN A 82 -15.38 -1.40 3.35
C ASN A 82 -14.51 -1.31 2.08
N PRO A 83 -15.11 -1.22 0.88
CA PRO A 83 -14.36 -1.24 -0.36
C PRO A 83 -13.49 0.02 -0.56
N ASP A 84 -13.81 1.13 0.12
CA ASP A 84 -13.04 2.37 0.00
C ASP A 84 -11.64 2.30 0.64
N LEU A 85 -11.40 1.35 1.53
CA LEU A 85 -10.11 1.15 2.19
C LEU A 85 -9.10 0.39 1.32
N LEU A 86 -9.54 -0.21 0.20
CA LEU A 86 -8.67 -0.95 -0.70
C LEU A 86 -8.75 -0.37 -2.11
N ILE A 87 -7.61 -0.02 -2.69
CA ILE A 87 -7.53 0.40 -4.09
C ILE A 87 -6.75 -0.62 -4.91
N GLU A 88 -7.35 -1.05 -6.01
CA GLU A 88 -6.66 -1.90 -6.96
C GLU A 88 -5.54 -1.15 -7.68
N THR A 89 -4.47 -1.87 -7.98
CA THR A 89 -3.36 -1.33 -8.80
C THR A 89 -3.88 -0.74 -10.11
N ASP A 90 -4.93 -1.37 -10.65
CA ASP A 90 -5.47 -0.99 -11.93
C ASP A 90 -6.16 0.37 -11.91
N ALA A 91 -6.91 0.61 -10.83
CA ALA A 91 -7.61 1.85 -10.55
C ALA A 91 -6.65 2.98 -10.13
N LEU A 92 -5.63 2.68 -9.30
CA LEU A 92 -4.61 3.65 -8.92
C LEU A 92 -3.89 4.18 -10.16
N ALA A 93 -3.53 3.30 -11.10
CA ALA A 93 -2.81 3.68 -12.29
C ALA A 93 -3.56 4.75 -13.10
N GLN A 94 -4.89 4.73 -13.15
CA GLN A 94 -5.71 5.73 -13.86
C GLN A 94 -5.72 7.09 -13.17
N LYS A 95 -5.42 7.13 -11.87
CA LYS A 95 -5.51 8.33 -11.02
C LYS A 95 -4.14 8.93 -10.63
N LEU A 96 -3.03 8.43 -11.20
CA LEU A 96 -1.66 8.89 -10.86
C LEU A 96 -1.41 10.39 -11.09
N THR A 97 -2.23 11.06 -11.91
CA THR A 97 -2.10 12.49 -12.23
C THR A 97 -3.07 13.36 -11.44
N ASP A 98 -3.91 12.78 -10.59
CA ASP A 98 -4.89 13.51 -9.78
C ASP A 98 -4.16 14.26 -8.64
N PRO A 99 -4.20 15.60 -8.62
CA PRO A 99 -3.51 16.41 -7.60
C PRO A 99 -4.11 16.26 -6.20
N THR A 100 -5.33 15.73 -6.08
CA THR A 100 -5.98 15.49 -4.79
C THR A 100 -5.45 14.23 -4.09
N ILE A 101 -4.79 13.34 -4.84
CA ILE A 101 -4.28 12.06 -4.35
C ILE A 101 -2.82 12.18 -3.95
N ARG A 102 -2.48 11.60 -2.79
CA ARG A 102 -1.11 11.48 -2.30
C ARG A 102 -0.76 10.02 -2.10
N ILE A 103 0.28 9.56 -2.78
CA ILE A 103 0.75 8.17 -2.69
C ILE A 103 1.87 8.11 -1.66
N VAL A 104 1.79 7.18 -0.72
CA VAL A 104 2.74 7.01 0.38
C VAL A 104 3.37 5.62 0.31
N ASP A 105 4.69 5.58 0.29
CA ASP A 105 5.48 4.35 0.41
C ASP A 105 5.85 4.14 1.88
N ALA A 106 5.28 3.10 2.49
CA ALA A 106 5.45 2.76 3.90
C ALA A 106 6.72 1.95 4.18
N ARG A 107 7.44 1.51 3.14
CA ARG A 107 8.66 0.70 3.26
C ARG A 107 9.80 1.50 3.89
N LYS A 108 10.86 0.78 4.28
CA LYS A 108 12.14 1.39 4.66
C LYS A 108 12.64 2.33 3.57
N ALA A 109 13.30 3.42 3.98
CA ALA A 109 13.75 4.48 3.09
C ALA A 109 14.67 3.98 1.96
N ASP A 110 15.49 2.95 2.21
CA ASP A 110 16.38 2.40 1.18
C ASP A 110 15.60 1.68 0.09
N ALA A 111 14.58 0.89 0.45
CA ALA A 111 13.70 0.24 -0.52
C ALA A 111 12.89 1.23 -1.38
N TYR A 112 12.66 2.45 -0.87
CA TYR A 112 12.08 3.55 -1.64
C TYR A 112 13.09 4.11 -2.65
N LYS A 113 14.36 4.31 -2.25
CA LYS A 113 15.43 4.79 -3.13
C LYS A 113 15.69 3.81 -4.29
N ASP A 114 15.61 2.50 -4.03
CA ASP A 114 15.76 1.44 -5.04
C ASP A 114 14.63 1.44 -6.08
N GLY A 115 13.56 2.20 -5.84
CA GLY A 115 12.49 2.45 -6.79
C GLY A 115 11.11 2.40 -6.14
N HIS A 116 10.28 3.37 -6.49
CA HIS A 116 8.96 3.60 -5.93
C HIS A 116 7.95 3.93 -7.04
N ILE A 117 6.67 4.00 -6.70
CA ILE A 117 5.63 4.45 -7.63
C ILE A 117 5.85 5.94 -7.91
N LYS A 118 5.76 6.36 -9.18
CA LYS A 118 5.98 7.77 -9.56
C LYS A 118 5.03 8.70 -8.79
N GLY A 119 5.58 9.73 -8.17
CA GLY A 119 4.83 10.70 -7.36
C GLY A 119 4.57 10.26 -5.92
N ALA A 120 5.01 9.06 -5.51
CA ALA A 120 4.94 8.64 -4.12
C ALA A 120 5.93 9.42 -3.24
N VAL A 121 5.57 9.61 -1.97
CA VAL A 121 6.45 10.12 -0.92
C VAL A 121 6.82 9.00 0.04
N SER A 122 8.05 9.01 0.56
CA SER A 122 8.49 8.03 1.56
C SER A 122 8.08 8.45 2.96
N ILE A 123 7.35 7.56 3.65
CA ILE A 123 7.07 7.64 5.08
C ILE A 123 7.24 6.22 5.64
N PRO A 124 8.45 5.83 6.07
CA PRO A 124 8.64 4.51 6.67
C PRO A 124 7.75 4.35 7.90
N GLN A 125 7.15 3.17 8.10
CA GLN A 125 6.28 2.89 9.26
C GLN A 125 6.89 3.35 10.59
N ALA A 126 8.19 3.10 10.80
CA ALA A 126 8.90 3.46 12.02
C ALA A 126 8.90 4.97 12.33
N ALA A 127 8.72 5.83 11.31
CA ALA A 127 8.62 7.27 11.51
C ALA A 127 7.31 7.69 12.20
N ALA A 128 6.29 6.83 12.19
CA ALA A 128 5.03 7.06 12.90
C ALA A 128 5.07 6.58 14.36
N PHE A 129 6.18 6.01 14.83
CA PHE A 129 6.30 5.57 16.21
C PHE A 129 6.64 6.73 17.15
N LEU A 130 6.16 6.64 18.39
CA LEU A 130 6.46 7.58 19.45
C LEU A 130 7.95 7.46 19.84
N PRO A 131 8.75 8.53 19.70
CA PRO A 131 10.16 8.50 20.07
C PRO A 131 10.36 8.19 21.56
N GLY A 132 11.30 7.29 21.87
CA GLY A 132 11.62 6.89 23.25
C GLY A 132 10.64 5.89 23.88
N ALA A 133 9.57 5.51 23.18
CA ALA A 133 8.65 4.47 23.62
C ALA A 133 9.03 3.09 23.05
N ALA A 134 8.32 2.05 23.50
CA ALA A 134 8.40 0.73 22.89
C ALA A 134 8.02 0.77 21.41
N GLN A 135 8.57 -0.15 20.62
CA GLN A 135 8.31 -0.21 19.19
C GLN A 135 6.81 -0.42 18.90
N GLY A 136 6.28 0.32 17.91
CA GLY A 136 4.88 0.21 17.51
C GLY A 136 3.91 1.10 18.27
N ILE A 137 4.35 1.78 19.33
CA ILE A 137 3.54 2.80 20.01
C ILE A 137 3.37 3.98 19.05
N LEU A 138 2.12 4.34 18.75
CA LEU A 138 1.78 5.40 17.82
C LEU A 138 2.22 6.77 18.38
N GLY A 139 2.88 7.57 17.55
CA GLY A 139 3.25 8.95 17.88
C GLY A 139 2.01 9.83 18.14
N THR A 140 2.19 10.91 18.89
CA THR A 140 1.11 11.86 19.21
C THR A 140 0.42 12.43 17.96
N PRO A 141 -0.83 12.93 18.08
CA PRO A 141 -1.52 13.59 16.98
C PRO A 141 -0.68 14.67 16.30
N GLU A 142 0.06 15.47 17.08
CA GLU A 142 0.93 16.54 16.59
C GLU A 142 2.13 16.00 15.80
N GLN A 143 2.72 14.89 16.25
CA GLN A 143 3.83 14.22 15.55
C GLN A 143 3.38 13.63 14.23
N ILE A 144 2.23 12.93 14.20
CA ILE A 144 1.69 12.37 12.96
C ILE A 144 1.26 13.48 12.01
N ALA A 145 0.59 14.52 12.51
CA ALA A 145 0.23 15.69 11.73
C ALA A 145 1.44 16.33 11.05
N LYS A 146 2.54 16.50 11.80
CA LYS A 146 3.79 17.05 11.28
C LYS A 146 4.43 16.11 10.26
N LEU A 147 4.50 14.82 10.55
CA LEU A 147 5.10 13.80 9.68
C LEU A 147 4.47 13.80 8.27
N PHE A 148 3.13 13.78 8.21
CA PHE A 148 2.40 13.81 6.95
C PHE A 148 2.39 15.21 6.32
N GLY A 149 2.23 16.26 7.12
CA GLY A 149 2.25 17.66 6.68
C GLY A 149 3.56 18.07 6.00
N ASP A 150 4.71 17.63 6.53
CA ASP A 150 6.03 17.86 5.95
C ASP A 150 6.19 17.20 4.56
N LYS A 151 5.32 16.24 4.21
CA LYS A 151 5.26 15.61 2.89
C LYS A 151 4.18 16.23 1.98
N GLY A 152 3.59 17.34 2.39
CA GLY A 152 2.55 18.05 1.62
C GLY A 152 1.20 17.36 1.63
N ILE A 153 0.93 16.54 2.66
CA ILE A 153 -0.36 15.87 2.86
C ILE A 153 -1.20 16.70 3.82
N SER A 154 -2.38 17.10 3.36
CA SER A 154 -3.38 17.85 4.11
C SER A 154 -4.64 17.00 4.34
N ASN A 155 -5.57 17.48 5.17
CA ASN A 155 -6.83 16.80 5.47
C ASN A 155 -7.70 16.55 4.24
N ASP A 156 -7.52 17.34 3.19
CA ASP A 156 -8.35 17.26 1.98
C ASP A 156 -7.87 16.20 0.99
N ASN A 157 -6.61 15.77 1.12
CA ASN A 157 -6.03 14.77 0.23
C ASN A 157 -6.66 13.39 0.45
N LYS A 158 -6.74 12.60 -0.62
CA LYS A 158 -6.92 11.15 -0.50
C LYS A 158 -5.54 10.50 -0.41
N VAL A 159 -5.25 9.81 0.68
CA VAL A 159 -3.96 9.14 0.91
C VAL A 159 -4.04 7.69 0.46
N ILE A 160 -3.10 7.26 -0.36
CA ILE A 160 -2.99 5.87 -0.81
C ILE A 160 -1.66 5.32 -0.33
N VAL A 161 -1.71 4.40 0.62
CA VAL A 161 -0.51 3.82 1.25
C VAL A 161 -0.21 2.46 0.61
N TYR A 162 1.07 2.16 0.40
CA TYR A 162 1.50 0.84 -0.07
C TYR A 162 2.82 0.41 0.59
N ASP A 163 3.09 -0.90 0.55
CA ASP A 163 4.37 -1.47 0.98
C ASP A 163 4.92 -2.52 -0.01
N ALA A 164 5.67 -3.52 0.48
CA ALA A 164 6.23 -4.57 -0.36
C ALA A 164 5.18 -5.59 -0.88
N GLY A 165 3.93 -5.53 -0.41
CA GLY A 165 2.81 -6.37 -0.84
C GLY A 165 2.14 -7.14 0.30
N GLN A 166 2.75 -7.20 1.48
CA GLN A 166 2.18 -7.87 2.66
C GLN A 166 1.21 -6.98 3.44
N ASN A 167 1.15 -5.68 3.10
CA ASN A 167 0.26 -4.68 3.69
C ASN A 167 0.44 -4.45 5.20
N TYR A 168 1.53 -4.93 5.82
CA TYR A 168 1.79 -4.72 7.24
C TYR A 168 2.13 -3.26 7.52
N GLU A 169 3.14 -2.71 6.85
CA GLU A 169 3.56 -1.33 7.02
C GLU A 169 2.49 -0.37 6.52
N ALA A 170 1.84 -0.71 5.40
CA ALA A 170 0.81 0.14 4.80
C ALA A 170 -0.44 0.25 5.69
N THR A 171 -0.90 -0.87 6.25
CA THR A 171 -2.10 -0.87 7.10
C THR A 171 -1.83 -0.18 8.44
N TYR A 172 -0.61 -0.24 8.99
CA TYR A 172 -0.28 0.51 10.19
C TYR A 172 -0.42 2.02 9.99
N LEU A 173 0.08 2.55 8.86
CA LEU A 173 -0.08 3.98 8.55
C LEU A 173 -1.52 4.36 8.22
N LEU A 174 -2.29 3.47 7.60
CA LEU A 174 -3.73 3.66 7.43
C LEU A 174 -4.42 3.79 8.81
N TRP A 175 -4.16 2.85 9.72
CA TRP A 175 -4.71 2.86 11.06
C TRP A 175 -4.30 4.12 11.85
N ALA A 176 -3.05 4.55 11.74
CA ALA A 176 -2.55 5.78 12.35
C ALA A 176 -3.34 7.03 11.88
N LEU A 177 -3.58 7.11 10.56
CA LEU A 177 -4.35 8.18 9.95
C LEU A 177 -5.82 8.16 10.39
N GLU A 178 -6.47 7.00 10.37
CA GLU A 178 -7.85 6.86 10.83
C GLU A 178 -8.01 7.19 12.32
N THR A 179 -7.05 6.76 13.16
CA THR A 179 -7.03 7.04 14.61
C THR A 179 -7.07 8.54 14.89
N TYR A 180 -6.44 9.37 14.03
CA TYR A 180 -6.44 10.83 14.15
C TYR A 180 -7.45 11.54 13.22
N GLY A 181 -8.39 10.78 12.65
CA GLY A 181 -9.55 11.31 11.93
C GLY A 181 -9.34 11.59 10.45
N HIS A 182 -8.24 11.13 9.85
CA HIS A 182 -8.06 11.14 8.39
C HIS A 182 -8.68 9.90 7.76
N THR A 183 -9.94 9.98 7.37
CA THR A 183 -10.70 8.84 6.83
C THR A 183 -10.55 8.66 5.31
N LYS A 184 -9.95 9.62 4.61
CA LYS A 184 -9.73 9.55 3.15
C LYS A 184 -8.47 8.75 2.82
N VAL A 185 -8.37 7.52 3.33
CA VAL A 185 -7.20 6.67 3.18
C VAL A 185 -7.53 5.30 2.59
N SER A 186 -6.65 4.78 1.74
CA SER A 186 -6.77 3.44 1.15
C SER A 186 -5.41 2.74 1.10
N VAL A 187 -5.37 1.42 1.21
CA VAL A 187 -4.19 0.58 0.94
C VAL A 187 -4.21 0.10 -0.50
N LEU A 188 -3.05 0.12 -1.16
CA LEU A 188 -2.88 -0.42 -2.51
C LEU A 188 -2.80 -1.95 -2.50
N ASN A 189 -3.73 -2.61 -3.20
CA ASN A 189 -3.68 -4.05 -3.38
C ASN A 189 -2.45 -4.47 -4.21
N GLY A 190 -1.70 -5.47 -3.71
CA GLY A 190 -0.50 -6.02 -4.35
C GLY A 190 0.79 -5.21 -4.18
N GLY A 191 0.76 -4.08 -3.45
CA GLY A 191 1.94 -3.29 -3.08
C GLY A 191 2.81 -2.79 -4.24
N SER A 192 4.07 -2.48 -3.92
CA SER A 192 5.02 -1.77 -4.81
C SER A 192 5.35 -2.54 -6.09
N LYS A 193 5.42 -3.88 -6.05
CA LYS A 193 5.71 -4.71 -7.22
C LYS A 193 4.57 -4.60 -8.24
N SER A 194 3.32 -4.69 -7.79
CA SER A 194 2.15 -4.56 -8.64
C SER A 194 2.05 -3.14 -9.23
N GLY A 195 2.14 -2.13 -8.36
CA GLY A 195 2.10 -0.71 -8.76
C GLY A 195 3.15 -0.34 -9.82
N ARG A 196 4.41 -0.74 -9.62
CA ARG A 196 5.50 -0.46 -10.57
C ARG A 196 5.32 -1.19 -11.90
N LYS A 197 4.89 -2.45 -11.90
CA LYS A 197 4.63 -3.21 -13.14
C LYS A 197 3.56 -2.52 -14.00
N ARG A 198 2.45 -2.07 -13.39
CA ARG A 198 1.35 -1.40 -14.10
C ARG A 198 1.74 -0.02 -14.60
N ALA A 199 2.50 0.75 -13.81
CA ALA A 199 3.01 2.07 -14.22
C ALA A 199 3.93 1.99 -15.44
N LYS A 200 4.80 0.96 -15.53
CA LYS A 200 5.68 0.73 -16.69
C LYS A 200 4.93 0.32 -17.96
N ARG A 201 3.75 -0.29 -17.83
CA ARG A 201 2.92 -0.75 -18.97
C ARG A 201 2.05 0.35 -19.57
N ARG A 202 1.98 1.54 -18.96
CA ARG A 202 1.29 2.68 -19.57
C ARG A 202 2.26 3.39 -20.53
N PRO A 203 1.89 3.58 -21.81
CA PRO A 203 2.59 4.54 -22.66
C PRO A 203 2.60 5.89 -21.93
N GLY A 204 3.75 6.57 -21.89
CA GLY A 204 3.80 7.95 -21.45
C GLY A 204 2.85 8.82 -22.30
N PRO A 205 2.47 10.03 -21.85
CA PRO A 205 1.77 10.95 -22.75
C PRO A 205 2.59 11.04 -24.04
N SER A 206 1.94 10.76 -25.18
CA SER A 206 2.59 10.97 -26.48
C SER A 206 3.12 12.40 -26.49
N PRO A 207 4.39 12.64 -26.87
CA PRO A 207 4.86 14.00 -27.07
C PRO A 207 3.87 14.65 -28.03
N LEU A 208 3.25 15.76 -27.60
CA LEU A 208 2.32 16.50 -28.43
C LEU A 208 3.00 16.70 -29.79
N SER A 209 2.43 16.11 -30.83
CA SER A 209 2.85 16.36 -32.20
C SER A 209 2.84 17.87 -32.35
N ARG A 210 4.03 18.48 -32.47
CA ARG A 210 4.14 19.92 -32.75
C ARG A 210 3.24 20.15 -33.97
N PRO A 211 2.33 21.14 -33.95
CA PRO A 211 1.54 21.44 -35.13
C PRO A 211 2.52 21.61 -36.29
N ARG A 212 2.36 20.75 -37.30
CA ARG A 212 3.14 20.77 -38.53
C ARG A 212 2.99 22.19 -39.06
N ARG A 213 4.06 22.99 -39.00
CA ARG A 213 4.06 24.27 -39.70
C ARG A 213 3.81 23.93 -41.17
N SER A 214 2.65 24.30 -41.68
CA SER A 214 2.40 24.28 -43.12
C SER A 214 3.54 25.07 -43.76
N PRO A 215 4.19 24.56 -44.82
CA PRO A 215 5.14 25.37 -45.56
C PRO A 215 4.34 26.53 -46.14
N SER A 216 4.49 27.73 -45.57
CA SER A 216 4.05 28.94 -46.20
C SER A 216 4.67 28.97 -47.59
N SER A 217 3.81 29.08 -48.59
CA SER A 217 4.11 29.32 -49.98
C SER A 217 5.28 30.30 -50.12
N LEU A 218 6.46 29.76 -50.44
CA LEU A 218 7.53 30.54 -51.04
C LEU A 218 7.05 30.92 -52.44
N THR A 219 6.42 32.08 -52.54
CA THR A 219 6.28 32.81 -53.79
C THR A 219 7.68 33.00 -54.35
N GLN A 220 8.01 32.29 -55.44
CA GLN A 220 9.21 32.60 -56.21
C GLN A 220 8.99 33.95 -56.89
N PRO A 221 9.94 34.91 -56.83
CA PRO A 221 9.89 36.05 -57.71
C PRO A 221 10.31 35.61 -59.11
N SER A 222 9.39 35.74 -60.05
CA SER A 222 9.71 35.81 -61.48
C SER A 222 10.47 37.11 -61.75
N GLU A 223 11.66 37.02 -62.35
CA GLU A 223 12.12 37.84 -63.50
C GLU A 223 13.61 37.55 -63.78
N ARG A 224 13.93 37.00 -64.96
CA ARG A 224 14.42 37.74 -66.15
C ARG A 224 15.75 38.46 -65.92
N TYR A 225 16.84 37.86 -66.41
CA TYR A 225 17.62 38.39 -67.53
C TYR A 225 18.46 37.26 -68.16
#